data_AF-A0A5K1GJ88-F1
#
_entry.id   AF-A0A5K1GJ88-F1
#
_cell.length_a   1.000
_cell.length_b   1.000
_cell.length_c   1.000
_cell.angle_alpha   90.00
_cell.angle_beta   90.00
_cell.angle_gamma   90.00
#
_symmetry.space_group_name_H-M   'P 1'
#
loop_
_entity.id
_entity.type
_entity.pdbx_description
1 polymer ?
#
loop_
_entity_poly.entity_id
_entity_poly.type
_entity_poly.pdbx_seq_one_letter_code
_entity_poly.pdbx_strand_id
1 'polypeptide(L)' 'GADCEYRHSESARINPRDCWFWLNGNCLNPKCSFRHP' A
#
# COMPACT_ATOMS: atom_id res chain seq x y z
N GLY A 1 4.22 9.02 -0.19
CA GLY A 1 4.66 9.97 -1.23
C GLY A 1 4.17 9.45 -2.55
N ALA A 2 3.48 10.30 -3.32
CA ALA A 2 2.83 9.91 -4.58
C ALA A 2 3.81 9.34 -5.64
N ASP A 3 5.11 9.60 -5.49
CA ASP A 3 6.15 9.14 -6.43
C ASP A 3 6.82 7.80 -6.04
N CYS A 4 6.22 7.03 -5.13
CA CYS A 4 6.83 5.77 -4.70
C CYS A 4 6.36 4.61 -5.58
N GLU A 5 7.09 4.37 -6.68
CA GLU A 5 6.85 3.24 -7.61
C GLU A 5 6.78 1.87 -6.91
N TYR A 6 7.40 1.74 -5.72
CA TYR A 6 7.41 0.52 -4.92
C TYR A 6 6.25 0.40 -3.91
N ARG A 7 5.47 1.46 -3.63
CA ARG A 7 4.38 1.41 -2.62
C ARG A 7 2.99 1.16 -3.20
N HIS A 8 2.82 1.28 -4.52
CA HIS A 8 1.52 1.15 -5.18
C HIS A 8 1.56 0.04 -6.24
N SER A 9 1.68 -1.21 -5.78
CA SER A 9 1.46 -2.38 -6.65
C SER A 9 0.14 -2.20 -7.43
N GLU A 10 0.06 -2.74 -8.64
CA GLU A 10 -1.15 -2.60 -9.47
C GLU A 10 -2.40 -3.12 -8.73
N SER A 11 -2.23 -4.21 -7.97
CA SER A 11 -3.23 -4.76 -7.05
C SER A 11 -3.68 -3.75 -6.00
N ALA A 12 -2.75 -3.00 -5.40
CA ALA A 12 -3.07 -1.97 -4.43
C ALA A 12 -3.85 -0.81 -5.07
N ARG A 13 -3.52 -0.40 -6.30
CA ARG A 13 -4.21 0.71 -7.00
C ARG A 13 -5.71 0.47 -7.17
N ILE A 14 -6.11 -0.77 -7.45
CA ILE A 14 -7.52 -1.14 -7.65
C ILE A 14 -8.22 -1.62 -6.38
N ASN A 15 -7.48 -1.80 -5.27
CA ASN A 15 -8.07 -2.25 -4.01
C ASN A 15 -8.81 -1.08 -3.33
N PRO A 16 -10.11 -1.19 -3.00
CA PRO A 16 -10.85 -0.12 -2.34
C PRO A 16 -10.46 0.05 -0.86
N ARG A 17 -9.67 -0.86 -0.29
CA ARG A 17 -9.29 -0.85 1.13
C ARG A 17 -7.84 -0.42 1.33
N ASP A 18 -7.66 0.41 2.34
CA ASP A 18 -6.35 0.83 2.82
C ASP A 18 -5.75 -0.26 3.71
N CYS A 19 -4.42 -0.38 3.70
CA CYS A 19 -3.73 -1.39 4.49
C CYS A 19 -3.78 -1.02 5.98
N TRP A 20 -4.33 -1.91 6.79
CA TRP A 20 -4.38 -1.70 8.24
C TRP A 20 -2.99 -1.57 8.85
N PHE A 21 -2.03 -2.42 8.46
CA PHE A 21 -0.65 -2.32 8.95
C PHE A 21 0.03 -1.01 8.53
N TRP A 22 -0.31 -0.47 7.36
CA TRP A 22 0.20 0.83 6.91
C TRP A 22 -0.33 1.97 7.76
N LEU A 23 -1.63 1.99 8.02
CA LEU A 23 -2.27 2.99 8.89
C LEU A 23 -1.67 2.99 10.30
N ASN A 24 -1.11 1.86 10.73
CA ASN A 24 -0.41 1.71 12.00
C ASN A 24 1.13 1.80 11.88
N GLY A 25 1.66 2.20 10.72
CA GLY A 25 3.10 2.42 10.50
C GLY A 25 3.96 1.15 10.44
N ASN A 26 3.37 -0.04 10.29
CA ASN A 26 4.03 -1.34 10.42
C ASN A 26 3.84 -2.26 9.20
N CYS A 27 3.55 -1.72 8.02
CA CYS A 27 3.48 -2.53 6.79
C CYS A 27 4.89 -2.73 6.20
N LEU A 28 5.42 -3.94 6.34
CA LEU A 28 6.74 -4.34 5.83
C LEU A 28 6.66 -5.18 4.56
N ASN A 29 5.47 -5.39 4.00
CA ASN A 29 5.30 -6.17 2.78
C ASN A 29 5.53 -5.29 1.53
N PRO A 30 6.64 -5.45 0.80
CA PRO A 30 6.92 -4.66 -0.41
C PRO A 30 5.95 -4.97 -1.57
N LYS A 31 5.18 -6.07 -1.49
CA LYS A 31 4.15 -6.44 -2.46
C LYS A 31 2.75 -6.40 -1.83
N CYS A 32 2.50 -5.49 -0.88
CA CYS A 32 1.19 -5.33 -0.28
C CYS A 32 0.13 -5.05 -1.35
N SER A 33 -0.97 -5.82 -1.32
CA SER A 33 -2.10 -5.66 -2.25
C SER A 33 -3.12 -4.62 -1.76
N PHE A 34 -2.89 -3.99 -0.62
CA PHE A 34 -3.75 -2.96 -0.03
C PHE A 34 -3.15 -1.56 -0.25
N ARG A 35 -3.99 -0.53 -0.25
CA ARG A 35 -3.54 0.84 -0.50
C ARG A 35 -2.69 1.39 0.63
N HIS A 36 -1.63 2.11 0.26
CA HIS A 36 -0.76 2.89 1.13
C HIS A 36 -0.83 4.38 0.72
N PRO A 37 -1.82 5.16 1.19
CA PRO A 37 -1.90 6.61 0.92
C PRO A 37 -0.65 7.36 1.40
#